data_AF-A0A7S1H2D0-F1
#
_entry.id   AF-A0A7S1H2D0-F1
#
_cell.length_a   1.000
_cell.length_b   1.000
_cell.length_c   1.000
_cell.angle_alpha   90.00
_cell.angle_beta   90.00
_cell.angle_gamma   90.00
#
_symmetry.space_group_name_H-M   'P 1'
#
loop_
_entity.id
_entity.type
_entity.pdbx_description
1 polymer ?
#
loop_
_entity_poly.entity_id
_entity_poly.type
_entity_poly.pdbx_seq_one_letter_code
_entity_poly.pdbx_strand_id
1 'polypeptide(L)'
;ESEDPYFSQADFIAPAGYKDNLGMFAVSCFGCDELVKKYEAENDDYSKIMSQSLADRFVEAFAEYLHREIRTDLWGYAADENLDESDLLKIKYDGIRPAPGYPSQPDHTEKTTMWQTIKAT
;
A
#
# COMPACT_ATOMS: atom_id res chain seq x y z
N GLU A 1 29.02 12.29 -17.40
CA GLU A 1 27.77 12.51 -16.64
C GLU A 1 26.77 11.49 -17.17
N SER A 2 25.87 10.95 -16.32
CA SER A 2 24.81 10.07 -16.81
C SER A 2 23.79 10.90 -17.59
N GLU A 3 23.28 10.38 -18.71
CA GLU A 3 22.15 10.96 -19.46
C GLU A 3 20.79 10.59 -18.84
N ASP A 4 20.79 9.75 -17.80
CA ASP A 4 19.57 9.32 -17.13
C ASP A 4 18.92 10.48 -16.37
N PRO A 5 17.59 10.59 -16.38
CA PRO A 5 16.87 11.62 -15.64
C PRO A 5 16.96 11.40 -14.12
N TYR A 6 16.92 12.50 -13.38
CA TYR A 6 16.75 12.49 -11.93
C TYR A 6 15.26 12.53 -11.61
N PHE A 7 14.71 11.41 -11.15
CA PHE A 7 13.27 11.28 -10.92
C PHE A 7 12.81 11.89 -9.59
N SER A 8 11.64 12.53 -9.64
CA SER A 8 10.78 12.88 -8.50
C SER A 8 9.41 12.24 -8.68
N GLN A 9 8.74 11.87 -7.58
CA GLN A 9 7.35 11.36 -7.65
C GLN A 9 6.38 12.38 -8.27
N ALA A 10 6.68 13.67 -8.12
CA ALA A 10 5.87 14.74 -8.71
C ALA A 10 5.93 14.75 -10.25
N ASP A 11 6.95 14.17 -10.87
CA ASP A 11 7.11 14.14 -12.33
C ASP A 11 6.05 13.26 -13.01
N PHE A 12 5.39 12.38 -12.25
CA PHE A 12 4.30 11.51 -12.72
C PHE A 12 2.91 12.14 -12.58
N ILE A 13 2.82 13.40 -12.16
CA ILE A 13 1.57 14.16 -12.06
C ILE A 13 1.65 15.34 -13.04
N ALA A 14 0.57 15.56 -13.79
CA ALA A 14 0.51 16.63 -14.77
C ALA A 14 0.75 18.00 -14.09
N PRO A 15 1.49 18.91 -14.76
CA PRO A 15 1.78 20.22 -14.19
C PRO A 15 0.51 21.05 -14.04
N ALA A 16 0.60 22.10 -13.21
CA ALA A 16 -0.50 23.00 -12.95
C ALA A 16 -1.12 23.55 -14.26
N GLY A 17 -2.45 23.49 -14.36
CA GLY A 17 -3.20 23.86 -15.56
C GLY A 17 -3.77 22.67 -16.33
N TYR A 18 -3.30 21.45 -16.05
CA TYR A 18 -3.88 20.21 -16.54
C TYR A 18 -4.69 19.50 -15.44
N LYS A 19 -5.68 18.71 -15.85
CA LYS A 19 -6.43 17.86 -14.91
C LYS A 19 -5.67 16.55 -14.72
N ASP A 20 -5.38 16.25 -13.47
CA ASP A 20 -4.81 14.97 -13.04
C ASP A 20 -5.31 14.64 -11.63
N ASN A 21 -5.08 13.41 -11.18
CA ASN A 21 -5.56 12.91 -9.90
C ASN A 21 -4.47 12.13 -9.17
N LEU A 22 -4.56 12.12 -7.85
CA LEU A 22 -3.71 11.33 -6.97
C LEU A 22 -4.60 10.62 -5.95
N GLY A 23 -4.39 9.31 -5.79
CA GLY A 23 -5.07 8.48 -4.79
C GLY A 23 -4.19 8.17 -3.59
N MET A 24 -4.82 7.95 -2.42
CA MET A 24 -4.15 7.52 -1.20
C MET A 24 -5.03 6.51 -0.47
N PHE A 25 -4.42 5.55 0.22
CA PHE A 25 -5.16 4.61 1.08
C PHE A 25 -4.33 4.19 2.30
N ALA A 26 -5.02 3.69 3.31
CA ALA A 26 -4.44 3.02 4.47
C ALA A 26 -5.27 1.77 4.77
N VAL A 27 -4.60 0.65 5.05
CA VAL A 27 -5.22 -0.63 5.41
C VAL A 27 -4.61 -1.15 6.71
N SER A 28 -5.38 -1.94 7.47
CA SER A 28 -4.94 -2.54 8.73
C SER A 28 -5.70 -3.84 9.00
N CYS A 29 -5.10 -4.73 9.81
CA CYS A 29 -5.71 -5.93 10.34
C CYS A 29 -5.85 -5.80 11.86
N PHE A 30 -7.09 -5.69 12.35
CA PHE A 30 -7.38 -5.55 13.78
C PHE A 30 -7.51 -6.91 14.47
N GLY A 31 -7.31 -6.97 15.79
CA GLY A 31 -7.45 -8.20 16.59
C GLY A 31 -6.14 -8.95 16.87
N CYS A 32 -5.03 -8.57 16.21
CA CYS A 32 -3.75 -9.24 16.39
C CYS A 32 -3.17 -9.02 17.80
N ASP A 33 -3.30 -7.81 18.35
CA ASP A 33 -2.75 -7.47 19.67
C ASP A 33 -3.42 -8.27 20.78
N GLU A 34 -4.73 -8.50 20.68
CA GLU A 34 -5.49 -9.33 21.61
C GLU A 34 -5.04 -10.80 21.55
N LEU A 35 -4.83 -11.34 20.35
CA LEU A 35 -4.33 -12.70 20.15
C LEU A 35 -2.91 -12.87 20.70
N VAL A 36 -2.03 -11.90 20.43
CA VAL A 36 -0.65 -11.91 20.95
C VAL A 36 -0.64 -11.93 22.48
N LYS A 37 -1.43 -11.06 23.12
CA LYS A 37 -1.54 -11.02 24.59
C LYS A 37 -2.07 -12.33 25.17
N LYS A 38 -3.07 -12.93 24.51
CA LYS A 38 -3.61 -14.23 24.91
C LYS A 38 -2.54 -15.33 24.84
N TYR A 39 -1.88 -15.49 23.71
CA TYR A 39 -0.89 -16.55 23.52
C TYR A 39 0.36 -16.34 24.38
N GLU A 40 0.75 -15.10 24.65
CA GLU A 40 1.81 -14.78 25.60
C GLU A 40 1.45 -15.22 27.03
N ALA A 41 0.21 -14.99 27.48
CA ALA A 41 -0.25 -15.47 28.79
C ALA A 41 -0.31 -17.00 28.88
N GLU A 42 -0.52 -17.68 27.75
CA GLU A 42 -0.54 -19.14 27.64
C GLU A 42 0.89 -19.74 27.45
N ASN A 43 1.93 -18.91 27.33
CA ASN A 43 3.30 -19.31 26.94
C ASN A 43 3.33 -20.08 25.60
N ASP A 44 2.43 -19.76 24.67
CA ASP A 44 2.36 -20.32 23.32
C ASP A 44 3.04 -19.38 22.31
N ASP A 45 4.37 -19.41 22.28
CA ASP A 45 5.16 -18.58 21.36
C ASP A 45 4.89 -18.90 19.88
N TYR A 46 4.51 -20.15 19.56
CA TYR A 46 4.19 -20.54 18.19
C TYR A 46 2.95 -19.81 17.69
N SER A 47 1.85 -19.88 18.43
CA SER A 47 0.61 -19.21 18.03
C SER A 47 0.74 -17.69 18.08
N LYS A 48 1.54 -17.15 19.02
CA LYS A 48 1.91 -15.73 19.04
C LYS A 48 2.58 -15.31 17.72
N ILE A 49 3.67 -15.95 17.33
CA ILE A 49 4.41 -15.63 16.09
C ILE A 49 3.53 -15.86 14.86
N MET A 50 2.75 -16.95 14.84
CA MET A 50 1.84 -17.26 13.74
C MET A 50 0.78 -16.18 13.56
N SER A 51 0.15 -15.72 14.65
CA SER A 51 -0.87 -14.67 14.59
C SER A 51 -0.32 -13.36 14.03
N GLN A 52 0.89 -12.95 14.45
CA GLN A 52 1.57 -11.75 13.93
C GLN A 52 1.91 -11.91 12.45
N SER A 53 2.43 -13.07 12.06
CA SER A 53 2.78 -13.36 10.67
C SER A 53 1.55 -13.32 9.77
N LEU A 54 0.43 -13.90 10.21
CA LEU A 54 -0.83 -13.86 9.46
C LEU A 54 -1.40 -12.46 9.36
N ALA A 55 -1.38 -11.67 10.44
CA ALA A 55 -1.86 -10.29 10.41
C ALA A 55 -1.08 -9.44 9.40
N ASP A 56 0.24 -9.57 9.37
CA ASP A 56 1.11 -8.91 8.39
C ASP A 56 0.78 -9.34 6.94
N ARG A 57 0.60 -10.65 6.71
CA ARG A 57 0.18 -11.15 5.38
C ARG A 57 -1.20 -10.66 4.96
N PHE A 58 -2.14 -10.50 5.89
CA PHE A 58 -3.46 -9.95 5.60
C PHE A 58 -3.40 -8.46 5.23
N VAL A 59 -2.57 -7.67 5.91
CA VAL A 59 -2.39 -6.24 5.58
C VAL A 59 -1.84 -6.09 4.16
N GLU A 60 -0.80 -6.86 3.80
CA GLU A 60 -0.21 -6.83 2.46
C GLU A 60 -1.19 -7.32 1.38
N ALA A 61 -1.90 -8.42 1.66
CA ALA A 61 -2.91 -8.94 0.74
C ALA A 61 -4.06 -7.93 0.52
N PHE A 62 -4.47 -7.22 1.58
CA PHE A 62 -5.50 -6.19 1.47
C PHE A 62 -4.98 -4.98 0.67
N ALA A 63 -3.74 -4.56 0.87
CA ALA A 63 -3.14 -3.50 0.07
C ALA A 63 -3.10 -3.86 -1.43
N GLU A 64 -2.74 -5.09 -1.79
CA GLU A 64 -2.74 -5.57 -3.18
C GLU A 64 -4.16 -5.62 -3.77
N TYR A 65 -5.10 -6.22 -3.02
CA TYR A 65 -6.50 -6.31 -3.43
C TYR A 65 -7.09 -4.91 -3.64
N LEU A 66 -6.97 -4.01 -2.66
CA LEU A 66 -7.50 -2.66 -2.76
C LEU A 66 -6.86 -1.89 -3.92
N HIS A 67 -5.55 -2.04 -4.13
CA HIS A 67 -4.90 -1.43 -5.27
C HIS A 67 -5.50 -1.93 -6.59
N ARG A 68 -5.75 -3.23 -6.74
CA ARG A 68 -6.44 -3.79 -7.91
C ARG A 68 -7.83 -3.17 -8.09
N GLU A 69 -8.67 -3.14 -7.05
CA GLU A 69 -10.01 -2.54 -7.14
C GLU A 69 -9.96 -1.03 -7.48
N ILE A 70 -8.93 -0.31 -7.02
CA ILE A 70 -8.71 1.08 -7.43
C ILE A 70 -8.46 1.16 -8.94
N ARG A 71 -7.59 0.31 -9.50
CA ARG A 71 -7.27 0.35 -10.94
C ARG A 71 -8.45 -0.03 -11.81
N THR A 72 -9.20 -1.06 -11.42
CA THR A 72 -10.23 -1.68 -12.26
C THR A 72 -11.62 -1.05 -12.10
N ASP A 73 -11.95 -0.52 -10.92
CA ASP A 73 -13.30 -0.01 -10.63
C ASP A 73 -13.29 1.43 -10.09
N LEU A 74 -12.66 1.69 -8.94
CA LEU A 74 -12.82 2.99 -8.25
C LEU A 74 -12.21 4.18 -9.02
N TRP A 75 -11.00 3.99 -9.56
CA TRP A 75 -10.37 4.92 -10.50
C TRP A 75 -10.66 4.49 -11.94
N GLY A 76 -10.64 3.17 -12.19
CA GLY A 76 -11.16 2.59 -13.43
C GLY A 76 -10.34 2.85 -14.69
N TYR A 77 -9.06 3.22 -14.55
CA TYR A 77 -8.19 3.43 -15.71
C TYR A 77 -7.75 2.13 -16.39
N ALA A 78 -7.96 0.98 -15.74
CA ALA A 78 -7.62 -0.35 -16.25
C ALA A 78 -8.81 -1.32 -16.10
N ALA A 79 -10.02 -0.91 -16.54
CA ALA A 79 -11.25 -1.70 -16.36
C ALA A 79 -11.21 -3.11 -17.00
N ASP A 80 -10.42 -3.29 -18.06
CA ASP A 80 -10.24 -4.57 -18.75
C ASP A 80 -9.02 -5.38 -18.23
N GLU A 81 -8.41 -4.97 -17.11
CA GLU A 81 -7.28 -5.69 -16.51
C GLU A 81 -7.69 -7.12 -16.13
N ASN A 82 -6.92 -8.10 -16.62
CA ASN A 82 -7.12 -9.51 -16.34
C ASN A 82 -5.77 -10.16 -15.99
N LEU A 83 -5.28 -9.86 -14.79
CA LEU A 83 -4.02 -10.38 -14.25
C LEU A 83 -4.28 -11.48 -13.23
N ASP A 84 -3.46 -12.54 -13.28
CA ASP A 84 -3.43 -13.55 -12.23
C ASP A 84 -2.56 -13.10 -11.04
N GLU A 85 -2.59 -13.87 -9.95
CA GLU A 85 -1.82 -13.55 -8.74
C GLU A 85 -0.30 -13.48 -9.00
N SER A 86 0.20 -14.29 -9.93
CA SER A 86 1.63 -14.33 -10.26
C SER A 86 2.07 -13.08 -11.02
N ASP A 87 1.17 -12.50 -11.80
CA ASP A 87 1.36 -11.25 -12.51
C ASP A 87 1.26 -10.05 -11.57
N LEU A 88 0.35 -10.07 -10.59
CA LEU A 88 0.26 -9.06 -9.54
C LEU A 88 1.55 -9.01 -8.70
N LEU A 89 2.09 -10.16 -8.29
CA LEU A 89 3.35 -10.24 -7.55
C LEU A 89 4.56 -9.72 -8.35
N LYS A 90 4.49 -9.79 -9.69
CA LYS A 90 5.50 -9.25 -10.60
C LYS A 90 5.25 -7.78 -10.98
N ILE A 91 4.21 -7.15 -10.41
CA ILE A 91 3.88 -5.74 -10.65
C ILE A 91 3.67 -5.50 -12.15
N LYS A 92 2.93 -6.38 -12.82
CA LYS A 92 2.64 -6.26 -14.27
C LYS A 92 1.49 -5.32 -14.61
N TYR A 93 0.88 -4.69 -13.60
CA TYR A 93 -0.14 -3.67 -13.80
C TYR A 93 0.48 -2.30 -14.05
N ASP A 94 -0.28 -1.41 -14.69
CA ASP A 94 0.07 0.00 -14.81
C ASP A 94 -0.22 0.75 -13.50
N GLY A 95 0.63 1.73 -13.19
CA GLY A 95 0.53 2.55 -11.98
C GLY A 95 1.34 2.02 -10.78
N ILE A 96 1.52 2.89 -9.78
CA ILE A 96 2.31 2.61 -8.58
C ILE A 96 1.56 3.02 -7.32
N ARG A 97 1.92 2.42 -6.17
CA ARG A 97 1.39 2.74 -4.84
C ARG A 97 2.52 3.03 -3.84
N PRO A 98 3.35 4.06 -4.05
CA PRO A 98 4.48 4.35 -3.17
C PRO A 98 4.01 4.68 -1.76
N ALA A 99 4.73 4.19 -0.76
CA ALA A 99 4.46 4.47 0.65
C ALA A 99 5.56 5.35 1.25
N PRO A 100 5.22 6.39 2.04
CA PRO A 100 6.24 7.18 2.72
C PRO A 100 7.14 6.35 3.64
N GLY A 101 8.44 6.62 3.59
CA GLY A 101 9.50 5.85 4.25
C GLY A 101 10.21 4.85 3.33
N TYR A 102 9.68 4.58 2.14
CA TYR A 102 10.38 3.81 1.12
C TYR A 102 11.38 4.68 0.34
N PRO A 103 12.38 4.10 -0.35
CA PRO A 103 13.42 4.86 -1.06
C PRO A 103 12.92 5.91 -2.04
N SER A 104 11.74 5.70 -2.64
CA SER A 104 11.16 6.64 -3.61
C SER A 104 10.49 7.86 -2.96
N GLN A 105 10.20 7.81 -1.66
CA GLN A 105 9.84 8.97 -0.84
C GLN A 105 10.20 8.68 0.63
N PRO A 106 11.45 8.96 1.06
CA PRO A 106 11.99 8.48 2.34
C PRO A 106 11.46 9.25 3.56
N ASP A 107 10.84 10.41 3.36
CA ASP A 107 10.29 11.20 4.45
C ASP A 107 9.03 10.55 5.05
N HIS A 108 9.17 10.04 6.27
CA HIS A 108 8.06 9.44 7.02
C HIS A 108 6.99 10.45 7.45
N THR A 109 7.31 11.75 7.53
CA THR A 109 6.38 12.76 8.02
C THR A 109 5.18 12.95 7.10
N GLU A 110 5.32 12.61 5.81
CA GLU A 110 4.23 12.60 4.82
C GLU A 110 3.07 11.67 5.18
N LYS A 111 3.28 10.68 6.06
CA LYS A 111 2.16 9.88 6.60
C LYS A 111 1.15 10.74 7.35
N THR A 112 1.60 11.84 7.97
CA THR A 112 0.70 12.81 8.64
C THR A 112 -0.21 13.49 7.63
N THR A 113 0.35 13.94 6.49
CA THR A 113 -0.40 14.51 5.37
C THR A 113 -1.43 13.52 4.85
N MET A 114 -1.03 12.27 4.65
CA MET A 114 -1.94 11.19 4.23
C MET A 114 -3.09 11.01 5.22
N TRP A 115 -2.79 10.86 6.51
CA TRP A 115 -3.77 10.61 7.57
C TRP A 115 -4.84 11.70 7.64
N GLN A 116 -4.41 12.97 7.55
CA GLN A 116 -5.30 14.12 7.52
C GLN A 116 -6.17 14.15 6.26
N THR A 117 -5.58 13.84 5.10
CA THR A 117 -6.26 13.91 3.80
C THR A 117 -7.36 12.86 3.69
N ILE A 118 -7.06 11.60 4.04
CA ILE A 118 -8.04 10.50 3.96
C ILE A 118 -8.94 10.42 5.20
N LYS A 119 -8.73 11.29 6.19
CA LYS A 119 -9.44 11.30 7.48
C LYS A 119 -9.38 9.92 8.17
N ALA A 120 -8.21 9.30 8.14
CA ALA A 120 -7.99 8.06 8.88
C ALA A 120 -8.11 8.34 10.39
N THR A 121 -8.83 7.48 11.10
CA THR A 121 -9.13 7.58 12.54
C THR A 121 -8.13 6.80 13.38
#